data_AF-A0A0M3M4K2-F1
#
_entry.id   AF-A0A0M3M4K2-F1
#
_cell.length_a   1.000
_cell.length_b   1.000
_cell.length_c   1.000
_cell.angle_alpha   90.00
_cell.angle_beta   90.00
_cell.angle_gamma   90.00
#
_symmetry.space_group_name_H-M   'P 1'
#
loop_
_entity.id
_entity.type
_entity.pdbx_description
1 polymer ?
#
loop_
_entity_poly.entity_id
_entity_poly.type
_entity_poly.pdbx_seq_one_letter_code
_entity_poly.pdbx_strand_id
1 'polypeptide(L)' 'NCFVIYRLDKHEAIKALNPGMSNNDLSKVIATEWRHESKEVKDEYHRRAEEEKRQHAIDHPGYQYQPRKP' A
#
# COMPACT_ATOMS: atom_id res chain seq x y z
N ASN A 1 -1.37 -4.17 4.64
CA ASN A 1 -1.06 -2.76 5.03
C ASN A 1 -1.75 -1.78 4.09
N CYS A 2 -2.48 -0.80 4.62
CA CYS A 2 -3.24 0.19 3.84
C CYS A 2 -2.39 1.01 2.87
N PHE A 3 -1.21 1.45 3.31
CA PHE A 3 -0.28 2.18 2.46
C PHE A 3 0.22 1.36 1.26
N VAL A 4 0.34 0.03 1.39
CA VAL A 4 0.80 -0.83 0.29
C VAL A 4 -0.26 -0.90 -0.81
N ILE A 5 -1.54 -1.03 -0.43
CA ILE A 5 -2.68 -1.02 -1.36
C ILE A 5 -2.74 0.33 -2.08
N TYR A 6 -2.71 1.43 -1.32
CA TYR A 6 -2.71 2.79 -1.87
C TYR A 6 -1.53 3.02 -2.82
N ARG A 7 -0.33 2.58 -2.43
CA ARG A 7 0.86 2.73 -3.25
C ARG A 7 0.73 1.95 -4.55
N LEU A 8 0.25 0.71 -4.55
CA LEU A 8 0.11 -0.07 -5.78
C LEU A 8 -0.81 0.64 -6.78
N ASP A 9 -1.97 1.10 -6.31
CA ASP A 9 -2.97 1.81 -7.10
C ASP A 9 -2.40 3.09 -7.76
N LYS A 10 -1.75 3.94 -6.94
CA LYS A 10 -1.16 5.19 -7.41
C LYS A 10 0.13 5.00 -8.21
N HIS A 11 0.89 3.95 -7.93
CA HIS A 11 2.19 3.71 -8.56
C HIS A 11 2.03 3.44 -10.05
N GLU A 12 1.04 2.65 -10.46
CA GLU A 12 0.78 2.43 -11.89
C GLU A 12 0.36 3.72 -12.59
N ALA A 13 -0.53 4.51 -11.98
CA ALA A 13 -0.98 5.79 -12.52
C ALA A 13 0.18 6.80 -12.69
N ILE A 14 1.00 7.00 -11.65
CA ILE A 14 2.12 7.95 -11.68
C ILE A 14 3.23 7.46 -12.62
N LYS A 15 3.47 6.14 -12.68
CA LYS A 15 4.45 5.55 -13.59
C LYS A 15 4.01 5.66 -15.05
N ALA A 16 2.72 5.52 -15.33
CA ALA A 16 2.17 5.74 -16.66
C ALA A 16 2.29 7.22 -17.08
N LEU A 17 2.08 8.15 -16.15
CA LEU A 17 2.29 9.58 -16.36
C LEU A 17 3.78 9.95 -16.52
N ASN A 18 4.67 9.26 -15.82
CA ASN A 18 6.10 9.55 -15.76
C ASN A 18 6.96 8.28 -15.91
N PRO A 19 7.03 7.68 -17.12
CA PRO A 19 7.75 6.43 -17.34
C PRO A 19 9.27 6.54 -17.14
N GLY A 20 9.82 7.76 -17.12
CA GLY A 20 11.24 8.03 -16.84
C GLY A 20 11.57 8.31 -15.37
N MET A 21 10.58 8.37 -14.48
CA MET A 21 10.81 8.67 -13.06
C MET A 21 11.28 7.42 -12.32
N SER A 22 12.28 7.57 -11.45
CA SER A 22 12.78 6.48 -10.62
C SER A 22 11.72 6.02 -9.63
N ASN A 23 11.64 4.70 -9.40
CA ASN A 23 10.76 4.10 -8.40
C ASN A 23 10.96 4.71 -7.00
N ASN A 24 12.16 5.21 -6.71
CA ASN A 24 12.47 5.85 -5.44
C ASN A 24 11.75 7.20 -5.30
N ASP A 25 11.75 8.02 -6.35
CA ASP A 25 11.07 9.31 -6.35
C ASP A 25 9.55 9.15 -6.45
N LEU A 26 9.06 8.18 -7.22
CA LEU A 26 7.65 7.77 -7.19
C LEU A 26 7.20 7.43 -5.76
N SER A 27 8.01 6.66 -5.02
CA SER A 27 7.68 6.28 -3.65
C SER A 27 7.62 7.50 -2.72
N LYS A 28 8.48 8.50 -2.91
CA LYS A 28 8.45 9.76 -2.13
C LYS A 28 7.21 10.59 -2.45
N VAL A 29 6.83 10.67 -3.74
CA VAL A 29 5.62 11.39 -4.18
C VAL A 29 4.38 10.75 -3.58
N ILE A 30 4.23 9.43 -3.72
CA ILE A 30 3.09 8.68 -3.17
C ILE A 30 3.03 8.79 -1.64
N ALA A 31 4.18 8.75 -0.94
CA ALA A 31 4.22 8.94 0.51
C ALA A 31 3.78 10.34 0.94
N THR A 32 4.12 11.37 0.15
CA THR A 32 3.69 12.75 0.37
C THR A 32 2.20 12.91 0.09
N GLU A 33 1.70 12.39 -1.04
CA GLU A 33 0.27 12.36 -1.36
C GLU A 33 -0.50 11.67 -0.25
N TRP A 34 -0.08 10.47 0.16
CA TRP A 34 -0.73 9.75 1.26
C TRP A 34 -0.80 10.59 2.53
N ARG A 35 0.24 11.37 2.87
CA ARG A 35 0.17 12.26 4.04
C ARG A 35 -0.86 13.37 3.86
N HIS A 36 -0.96 13.95 2.68
CA HIS A 36 -1.89 15.02 2.34
C HIS A 36 -3.32 14.53 2.05
N GLU A 37 -3.50 13.23 1.83
CA GLU A 37 -4.77 12.65 1.46
C GLU A 37 -5.80 12.77 2.59
N SER A 38 -7.07 12.89 2.21
CA SER A 38 -8.18 13.07 3.15
C SER A 38 -8.32 11.89 4.11
N LYS A 39 -8.81 12.16 5.33
CA LYS A 39 -9.02 11.10 6.33
C LYS A 39 -9.99 10.04 5.79
N GLU A 40 -11.03 10.42 5.07
CA GLU A 40 -12.03 9.51 4.51
C GLU A 40 -11.39 8.48 3.57
N VAL A 41 -10.53 8.93 2.67
CA VAL A 41 -9.79 8.06 1.74
C VAL A 41 -8.88 7.13 2.52
N LYS A 42 -8.11 7.65 3.48
CA LYS A 42 -7.26 6.83 4.35
C LYS A 42 -8.06 5.77 5.10
N ASP A 43 -9.23 6.13 5.61
CA ASP A 43 -10.14 5.25 6.34
C ASP A 43 -10.63 4.11 5.44
N GLU A 44 -11.00 4.41 4.19
CA GLU A 44 -11.37 3.40 3.21
C GLU A 44 -10.23 2.40 2.94
N TYR A 45 -9.02 2.89 2.69
CA TYR A 45 -7.85 2.03 2.49
C TYR A 45 -7.46 1.25 3.76
N HIS A 46 -7.69 1.83 4.95
CA HIS A 46 -7.55 1.14 6.22
C HIS A 46 -8.53 -0.02 6.33
N ARG A 47 -9.81 0.21 6.03
CA ARG A 47 -10.84 -0.83 6.03
C ARG A 47 -10.51 -1.95 5.05
N ARG A 48 -10.10 -1.61 3.82
CA ARG A 48 -9.67 -2.58 2.80
C ARG A 48 -8.47 -3.41 3.29
N ALA A 49 -7.50 -2.77 3.93
CA ALA A 49 -6.32 -3.47 4.43
C ALA A 49 -6.62 -4.38 5.62
N GLU A 50 -7.51 -3.98 6.52
CA GLU A 50 -7.96 -4.83 7.61
C GLU A 50 -8.79 -6.01 7.09
N GLU A 51 -9.62 -5.80 6.08
CA GLU A 51 -10.36 -6.89 5.42
C GLU A 51 -9.40 -7.87 4.74
N GLU A 52 -8.45 -7.40 3.95
CA GLU A 52 -7.41 -8.25 3.34
C GLU A 52 -6.61 -9.01 4.39
N LYS A 53 -6.24 -8.35 5.50
CA LYS A 53 -5.54 -9.00 6.62
C LYS A 53 -6.41 -10.07 7.27
N ARG A 54 -7.70 -9.81 7.43
CA ARG A 54 -8.67 -10.76 7.99
C ARG A 54 -8.86 -11.95 7.04
N GLN A 55 -9.08 -11.71 5.75
CA GLN A 55 -9.21 -12.75 4.74
C GLN A 55 -7.94 -13.58 4.69
N HIS A 56 -6.77 -12.95 4.62
CA HIS A 56 -5.49 -13.66 4.66
C HIS A 56 -5.34 -14.53 5.92
N ALA A 57 -5.80 -14.07 7.08
CA ALA A 57 -5.80 -14.86 8.32
C ALA A 57 -6.79 -16.04 8.29
N ILE A 58 -7.90 -15.91 7.55
CA ILE A 58 -8.90 -16.97 7.35
C ILE A 58 -8.41 -18.00 6.32
N ASP A 59 -7.92 -17.54 5.17
CA ASP A 59 -7.40 -18.36 4.07
C ASP A 59 -6.10 -19.08 4.45
N HIS A 60 -5.28 -18.45 5.29
CA HIS A 60 -4.04 -19.02 5.80
C HIS A 60 -4.08 -19.16 7.33
N PRO A 61 -4.89 -20.10 7.86
CA PRO A 61 -4.92 -20.36 9.29
C PRO A 61 -3.56 -20.96 9.69
N GLY A 62 -2.78 -20.21 10.47
CA GLY A 62 -1.41 -20.57 10.84
C GLY A 62 -0.31 -19.79 10.11
N TYR A 63 -0.66 -18.77 9.32
CA TYR A 63 0.33 -17.83 8.76
C TYR A 63 1.05 -17.08 9.88
N GLN A 64 2.29 -17.48 10.15
CA GLN A 64 3.19 -16.79 11.07
C GLN A 64 4.27 -16.10 10.24
N TYR A 65 4.19 -14.77 10.15
CA TYR A 65 5.23 -13.98 9.50
C TYR A 65 6.56 -14.20 10.23
N GLN A 66 7.44 -14.99 9.63
CA GLN A 66 8.79 -15.22 10.11
C GLN A 66 9.75 -14.40 9.25
N PRO A 67 10.07 -13.15 9.66
CA PRO A 67 11.07 -12.37 8.95
C PRO A 67 12.40 -13.11 9.03
N ARG A 68 12.97 -13.46 7.88
CA ARG A 68 14.32 -14.06 7.82
C ARG A 68 15.30 -13.03 8.40
N LYS A 69 15.94 -13.38 9.52
CA LYS A 69 17.04 -12.58 10.08
C LYS A 69 18.21 -12.60 9.07
N PRO A 70 18.79 -11.43 8.71
CA PRO A 70 20.04 -11.39 7.98
C PRO A 70 21.21 -11.91 8.82
#